data_AF-A0A1V5LKJ0-F1
#
_entry.id   AF-A0A1V5LKJ0-F1
#
_cell.length_a   1.000
_cell.length_b   1.000
_cell.length_c   1.000
_cell.angle_alpha   90.00
_cell.angle_beta   90.00
_cell.angle_gamma   90.00
#
_symmetry.space_group_name_H-M   'P 1'
#
loop_
_entity.id
_entity.type
_entity.pdbx_description
1 polymer ?
#
loop_
_entity_poly.entity_id
_entity_poly.type
_entity_poly.pdbx_seq_one_letter_code
_entity_poly.pdbx_strand_id
1 'polypeptide(L)'
;MPAWSPDSSCIAFVSDRSGTQNIWVVESPAAAAPSLAERLGLQPGAGAAPLHLPAPRQVTRFITGAYDPEWTPQGDLLFTVFEKFAFNISLERDLAARLRAAQQPAAAEEAPVDTLAGTAWSYERISGEGEGREIRYRSKFSLDIAQSQITQDPIFGTSGGAQMVVSDMLGNYQYFFLLYNTARVQSELLSSFNFALSRVDLSHRTNFAVGLFHFAGRYYNRYDLWFWERRYGGYTALSYPLSKFDRIEASLNVRSSDKEWYADGYRRKALLVSNFVSYVQDNSLWGPTGPLDGSRINLTLGTTVDVANANVRFGTAIIDYRRYFRLSTQAAHALRLWTQINHGKEATPFVMGGSWDLRGYRFWRLWGTKVALLSNELRFPFIDRFSLKFPFGGVAISSIRGALFADVGNAWDERLEELLGSAGFGVRFQLGGMLVLRFDTGRKFLIRDAGRFYQPRQYDFEKALFTQFFFGWDF
;
A
#
# COMPACT_ATOMS: atom_id res chain seq x y z
N MET A 1 -23.99 -2.34 -13.91
CA MET A 1 -24.85 -1.95 -12.75
C MET A 1 -25.92 -3.03 -12.55
N PRO A 2 -26.57 -3.19 -11.38
CA PRO A 2 -27.70 -4.12 -11.25
C PRO A 2 -28.93 -3.63 -12.03
N ALA A 3 -29.70 -4.55 -12.62
CA ALA A 3 -30.90 -4.26 -13.42
C ALA A 3 -32.09 -5.09 -12.97
N TRP A 4 -33.24 -4.42 -12.81
CA TRP A 4 -34.50 -5.02 -12.41
C TRP A 4 -35.21 -5.65 -13.60
N SER A 5 -35.79 -6.83 -13.40
CA SER A 5 -36.69 -7.43 -14.40
C SER A 5 -37.92 -6.53 -14.61
N PRO A 6 -38.59 -6.59 -15.78
CA PRO A 6 -39.74 -5.73 -16.07
C PRO A 6 -40.90 -5.90 -15.08
N ASP A 7 -41.04 -7.10 -14.52
CA ASP A 7 -42.05 -7.46 -13.52
C ASP A 7 -41.58 -7.22 -12.07
N SER A 8 -40.39 -6.64 -11.86
CA SER A 8 -39.76 -6.38 -10.55
C SER A 8 -39.58 -7.62 -9.67
N SER A 9 -39.71 -8.83 -10.24
CA SER A 9 -39.55 -10.09 -9.50
C SER A 9 -38.10 -10.47 -9.26
N CYS A 10 -37.17 -9.98 -10.08
CA CYS A 10 -35.76 -10.37 -10.05
C CYS A 10 -34.81 -9.18 -10.27
N ILE A 11 -33.59 -9.30 -9.79
CA ILE A 11 -32.49 -8.35 -10.02
C ILE A 11 -31.33 -9.12 -10.64
N ALA A 12 -30.90 -8.71 -11.84
CA ALA A 12 -29.68 -9.18 -12.48
C ALA A 12 -28.49 -8.29 -12.09
N PHE A 13 -27.34 -8.87 -11.77
CA PHE A 13 -26.14 -8.15 -11.38
C PHE A 13 -24.87 -8.93 -11.73
N VAL A 14 -23.73 -8.25 -11.78
CA VAL A 14 -22.42 -8.87 -12.05
C VAL A 14 -21.76 -9.30 -10.75
N SER A 15 -21.23 -10.53 -10.69
CA SER A 15 -20.44 -11.03 -9.56
C SER A 15 -19.39 -12.04 -10.04
N ASP A 16 -18.23 -12.01 -9.39
CA ASP A 16 -17.05 -12.84 -9.63
C ASP A 16 -16.92 -14.01 -8.65
N ARG A 17 -17.98 -14.33 -7.89
CA ARG A 17 -17.96 -15.37 -6.85
C ARG A 17 -17.62 -16.78 -7.34
N SER A 18 -17.70 -17.03 -8.64
CA SER A 18 -17.29 -18.28 -9.31
C SER A 18 -15.88 -18.21 -9.91
N GLY A 19 -15.10 -17.16 -9.62
CA GLY A 19 -13.73 -16.93 -10.09
C GLY A 19 -13.61 -15.99 -11.29
N THR A 20 -14.71 -15.73 -12.02
CA THR A 20 -14.74 -14.79 -13.16
C THR A 20 -16.05 -14.01 -13.13
N GLN A 21 -16.01 -12.73 -13.51
CA GLN A 21 -17.20 -11.87 -13.56
C GLN A 21 -18.26 -12.46 -14.48
N ASN A 22 -19.38 -12.87 -13.90
CA ASN A 22 -20.53 -13.38 -14.62
C ASN A 22 -21.78 -12.67 -14.12
N ILE A 23 -22.88 -12.85 -14.83
CA ILE A 23 -24.20 -12.37 -14.44
C ILE A 23 -24.86 -13.38 -13.52
N TRP A 24 -25.37 -12.85 -12.42
CA TRP A 24 -26.14 -13.51 -11.39
C TRP A 24 -27.49 -12.85 -11.29
N VAL A 25 -28.51 -13.62 -10.92
CA VAL A 25 -29.85 -13.12 -10.67
C VAL A 25 -30.25 -13.50 -9.25
N VAL A 26 -30.83 -12.55 -8.52
CA VAL A 26 -31.46 -12.80 -7.23
C VAL A 26 -32.93 -12.41 -7.33
N GLU A 27 -33.80 -13.18 -6.69
CA GLU A 27 -35.21 -12.81 -6.60
C GLU A 27 -35.37 -11.63 -5.64
N SER A 28 -36.26 -10.71 -6.00
CA SER A 28 -36.63 -9.60 -5.15
C SER A 28 -37.61 -10.10 -4.08
N PRO A 29 -37.42 -9.77 -2.80
CA PRO A 29 -38.38 -10.11 -1.74
C PRO A 29 -39.74 -9.37 -1.84
N ALA A 30 -40.03 -8.69 -2.95
CA ALA A 30 -41.25 -7.93 -3.15
C ALA A 30 -42.46 -8.83 -3.50
N ALA A 31 -42.97 -9.55 -2.51
CA ALA A 31 -44.35 -10.06 -2.48
C ALA A 31 -44.94 -10.16 -1.06
N ALA A 32 -44.16 -9.95 0.01
CA ALA A 32 -44.72 -9.83 1.36
C ALA A 32 -44.94 -8.34 1.67
N ALA A 33 -46.20 -7.94 1.85
CA ALA A 33 -46.51 -6.61 2.35
C ALA A 33 -45.77 -6.39 3.69
N PRO A 34 -45.09 -5.24 3.89
CA PRO A 34 -44.42 -4.97 5.15
C PRO A 34 -45.45 -5.03 6.27
N SER A 35 -45.09 -5.72 7.35
CA SER A 35 -45.94 -5.86 8.53
C SER A 35 -46.29 -4.46 9.10
N LEU A 36 -47.42 -4.35 9.80
CA LEU A 36 -47.82 -3.10 10.46
C LEU A 36 -46.71 -2.59 11.41
N ALA A 37 -45.90 -3.48 12.00
CA ALA A 37 -44.75 -3.13 12.83
C ALA A 37 -43.63 -2.44 12.05
N GLU A 38 -43.30 -2.91 10.84
CA GLU A 38 -42.30 -2.29 9.96
C GLU A 38 -42.78 -0.92 9.44
N ARG A 39 -44.09 -0.78 9.16
CA ARG A 39 -44.68 0.51 8.74
C ARG A 39 -44.71 1.54 9.88
N LEU A 40 -44.66 1.09 11.13
CA LEU A 40 -44.64 1.92 12.33
C LEU A 40 -43.22 2.13 12.90
N GLY A 41 -42.17 1.62 12.23
CA GLY A 41 -40.78 1.81 12.66
C GLY A 41 -40.40 1.09 13.96
N LEU A 42 -41.17 0.09 14.36
CA LEU A 42 -40.88 -0.72 15.55
C LEU A 42 -39.81 -1.76 15.18
N GLN A 43 -38.64 -1.71 15.84
CA GLN A 43 -37.58 -2.70 15.63
C GLN A 43 -38.12 -4.11 15.92
N PRO A 44 -37.79 -5.12 15.09
CA PRO A 44 -38.16 -6.49 15.39
C PRO A 44 -37.48 -6.88 16.71
N GLY A 45 -38.25 -7.38 17.67
CA GLY A 45 -37.69 -8.01 18.87
C GLY A 45 -36.73 -9.15 18.48
N ALA A 46 -35.82 -9.50 19.38
CA ALA A 46 -34.71 -10.46 19.19
C ALA A 46 -35.10 -11.91 18.82
N GLY A 47 -36.31 -12.15 18.30
CA GLY A 47 -36.80 -13.42 17.77
C GLY A 47 -37.31 -13.36 16.33
N ALA A 48 -37.09 -12.26 15.58
CA ALA A 48 -37.40 -12.24 14.15
C ALA A 48 -36.44 -13.17 13.40
N ALA A 49 -36.97 -14.18 12.73
CA ALA A 49 -36.20 -15.05 11.86
C ALA A 49 -35.41 -14.20 10.84
N PRO A 50 -34.14 -14.53 10.56
CA PRO A 50 -33.37 -13.81 9.55
C PRO A 50 -34.15 -13.79 8.24
N LEU A 51 -34.20 -12.62 7.59
CA LEU A 51 -34.70 -12.49 6.23
C LEU A 51 -33.94 -13.50 5.35
N HIS A 52 -34.60 -14.62 5.03
CA HIS A 52 -34.10 -15.57 4.05
C HIS A 52 -34.16 -14.90 2.69
N LEU A 53 -33.09 -14.18 2.34
CA LEU A 53 -32.89 -13.71 0.99
C LEU A 53 -32.58 -14.95 0.12
N PRO A 54 -33.33 -15.16 -0.97
CA PRO A 54 -33.06 -16.26 -1.88
C PRO A 54 -31.63 -16.18 -2.39
N ALA A 55 -30.94 -17.33 -2.43
CA ALA A 55 -29.56 -17.39 -2.86
C ALA A 55 -29.45 -16.92 -4.33
N PRO A 56 -28.47 -16.07 -4.67
CA PRO A 56 -28.33 -15.61 -6.04
C PRO A 56 -27.90 -16.76 -6.94
N ARG A 57 -28.55 -16.88 -8.10
CA ARG A 57 -28.29 -17.92 -9.09
C ARG A 57 -27.44 -17.39 -10.23
N GLN A 58 -26.42 -18.13 -10.63
CA GLN A 58 -25.61 -17.80 -11.79
C GLN A 58 -26.38 -18.09 -13.08
N VAL A 59 -26.50 -17.10 -13.96
CA VAL A 59 -27.22 -17.23 -15.25
C VAL A 59 -26.28 -17.28 -16.46
N THR A 60 -25.01 -16.91 -16.30
CA THR A 60 -23.98 -16.97 -17.37
C THR A 60 -22.71 -17.65 -16.87
N ARG A 61 -21.96 -18.31 -17.77
CA ARG A 61 -20.74 -19.09 -17.44
C ARG A 61 -19.60 -18.82 -18.44
N PHE A 62 -19.23 -17.56 -18.59
CA PHE A 62 -18.10 -17.16 -19.42
C PHE A 62 -16.79 -17.19 -18.63
N ILE A 63 -15.73 -17.67 -19.29
CA ILE A 63 -14.35 -17.70 -18.76
C ILE A 63 -13.67 -16.33 -18.91
N THR A 64 -14.14 -15.53 -19.86
CA THR A 64 -13.61 -14.19 -20.19
C THR A 64 -14.39 -13.05 -19.53
N GLY A 65 -15.62 -13.32 -19.10
CA GLY A 65 -16.46 -12.44 -18.30
C GLY A 65 -17.67 -11.85 -19.03
N ALA A 66 -18.73 -11.57 -18.27
CA ALA A 66 -19.97 -10.93 -18.71
C ALA A 66 -20.35 -9.74 -17.81
N TYR A 67 -20.87 -8.67 -18.44
CA TYR A 67 -20.97 -7.33 -17.89
C TYR A 67 -22.29 -6.66 -18.25
N ASP A 68 -22.66 -5.64 -17.47
CA ASP A 68 -23.76 -4.72 -17.76
C ASP A 68 -25.07 -5.38 -18.21
N PRO A 69 -25.69 -6.21 -17.32
CA PRO A 69 -26.98 -6.80 -17.61
C PRO A 69 -28.07 -5.72 -17.74
N GLU A 70 -28.92 -5.86 -18.75
CA GLU A 70 -30.08 -5.00 -18.98
C GLU A 70 -31.27 -5.86 -19.44
N TRP A 71 -32.43 -5.69 -18.81
CA TRP A 71 -33.62 -6.46 -19.15
C TRP A 71 -34.38 -5.83 -20.31
N THR A 72 -34.84 -6.65 -21.25
CA THR A 72 -35.79 -6.22 -22.27
C THR A 72 -37.22 -6.22 -21.70
N PRO A 73 -38.16 -5.43 -22.26
CA PRO A 73 -39.56 -5.48 -21.85
C PRO A 73 -40.21 -6.87 -21.98
N GLN A 74 -39.69 -7.73 -22.87
CA GLN A 74 -40.17 -9.11 -23.04
C GLN A 74 -39.67 -10.07 -21.95
N GLY A 75 -38.72 -9.65 -21.11
CA GLY A 75 -38.11 -10.51 -20.09
C GLY A 75 -36.87 -11.28 -20.57
N ASP A 76 -36.26 -10.84 -21.67
CA ASP A 76 -34.92 -11.27 -22.08
C ASP A 76 -33.85 -10.46 -21.33
N LEU A 77 -32.61 -10.95 -21.34
CA LEU A 77 -31.48 -10.26 -20.74
C LEU A 77 -30.39 -9.97 -21.77
N LEU A 78 -30.15 -8.69 -22.03
CA LEU A 78 -29.00 -8.20 -22.78
C LEU A 78 -27.80 -8.02 -21.86
N PHE A 79 -26.61 -8.31 -22.37
CA PHE A 79 -25.37 -8.06 -21.65
C PHE A 79 -24.16 -8.00 -22.57
N THR A 80 -23.07 -7.44 -22.07
CA THR A 80 -21.79 -7.39 -22.77
C THR A 80 -20.92 -8.57 -22.38
N VAL A 81 -20.29 -9.23 -23.35
CA VAL A 81 -19.32 -10.32 -23.14
C VAL A 81 -18.00 -9.97 -23.82
N PHE A 82 -16.87 -10.28 -23.19
CA PHE A 82 -15.57 -10.16 -23.85
C PHE A 82 -15.23 -11.51 -24.49
N GLU A 83 -15.12 -11.60 -25.82
CA GLU A 83 -14.73 -12.84 -26.50
C GLU A 83 -13.91 -12.49 -27.74
N LYS A 84 -12.91 -13.32 -28.08
CA LYS A 84 -12.05 -13.11 -29.26
C LYS A 84 -11.43 -11.70 -29.32
N PHE A 85 -10.96 -11.21 -28.17
CA PHE A 85 -10.37 -9.88 -28.03
C PHE A 85 -11.31 -8.70 -28.35
N ALA A 86 -12.63 -8.91 -28.36
CA ALA A 86 -13.61 -7.86 -28.60
C ALA A 86 -14.78 -7.93 -27.60
N PHE A 87 -15.42 -6.79 -27.35
CA PHE A 87 -16.68 -6.72 -26.61
C PHE A 87 -17.85 -6.96 -27.56
N ASN A 88 -18.66 -7.97 -27.26
CA ASN A 88 -19.85 -8.32 -28.02
C ASN A 88 -21.09 -8.17 -27.13
N ILE A 89 -22.23 -7.85 -27.73
CA ILE A 89 -23.52 -7.85 -27.03
C ILE A 89 -24.16 -9.23 -27.23
N SER A 90 -24.52 -9.86 -26.13
CA SER A 90 -25.22 -11.14 -26.08
C SER A 90 -26.63 -10.95 -25.53
N LEU A 91 -27.55 -11.81 -25.98
CA LEU A 91 -28.96 -11.80 -25.58
C LEU A 91 -29.32 -13.20 -25.07
N GLU A 92 -29.70 -13.29 -23.80
CA GLU A 92 -30.32 -14.48 -23.22
C GLU A 92 -31.83 -14.34 -23.27
N ARG A 93 -32.49 -15.18 -24.09
CA ARG A 93 -33.93 -15.11 -24.30
C ARG A 93 -34.75 -15.80 -23.22
N ASP A 94 -35.93 -15.26 -22.94
CA ASP A 94 -36.93 -15.83 -22.03
C ASP A 94 -36.40 -16.13 -20.62
N LEU A 95 -35.38 -15.41 -20.18
CA LEU A 95 -34.71 -15.67 -18.91
C LEU A 95 -35.67 -15.49 -17.73
N ALA A 96 -36.52 -14.45 -17.76
CA ALA A 96 -37.49 -14.19 -16.70
C ALA A 96 -38.52 -15.35 -16.58
N ALA A 97 -38.97 -15.90 -17.70
CA ALA A 97 -39.90 -17.03 -17.72
C ALA A 97 -39.23 -18.33 -17.22
N ARG A 98 -37.97 -18.58 -17.62
CA ARG A 98 -37.19 -19.73 -17.15
C ARG A 98 -36.88 -19.69 -15.66
N LEU A 99 -36.61 -18.50 -15.12
CA LEU A 99 -36.39 -18.32 -13.69
C LEU A 99 -37.67 -18.60 -12.90
N ARG A 100 -38.83 -18.15 -13.39
CA ARG A 100 -40.15 -18.49 -12.83
C ARG A 100 -40.46 -19.99 -12.90
N ALA A 101 -40.21 -20.63 -14.05
CA ALA A 101 -40.49 -22.06 -14.22
C ALA A 101 -39.63 -22.95 -13.32
N ALA A 102 -38.43 -22.50 -12.96
CA ALA A 102 -37.53 -23.21 -12.05
C ALA A 102 -37.96 -23.11 -10.56
N GLN A 103 -39.07 -22.43 -10.24
CA GLN A 103 -39.58 -22.24 -8.87
C GLN A 103 -40.35 -23.46 -8.31
N GLN A 104 -40.44 -24.58 -9.06
CA GLN A 104 -40.93 -25.83 -8.46
C GLN A 104 -39.88 -26.40 -7.50
N PRO A 105 -40.25 -26.78 -6.26
CA PRO A 105 -39.30 -27.06 -5.21
C PRO A 105 -38.66 -28.44 -5.44
N ALA A 106 -37.63 -28.49 -6.28
CA ALA A 106 -36.55 -29.40 -5.98
C ALA A 106 -35.77 -28.73 -4.86
N ALA A 107 -35.85 -29.30 -3.66
CA ALA A 107 -34.94 -29.00 -2.57
C ALA A 107 -33.51 -29.28 -3.07
N ALA A 108 -32.91 -28.31 -3.75
CA ALA A 108 -31.49 -28.25 -3.89
C ALA A 108 -31.01 -27.83 -2.50
N GLU A 109 -30.73 -28.83 -1.66
CA GLU A 109 -29.80 -28.63 -0.56
C GLU A 109 -28.60 -27.90 -1.14
N GLU A 110 -28.40 -26.65 -0.75
CA GLU A 110 -27.11 -26.01 -0.94
C GLU A 110 -26.12 -26.88 -0.20
N ALA A 111 -25.39 -27.70 -0.96
CA ALA A 111 -24.21 -28.35 -0.43
C ALA A 111 -23.37 -27.22 0.18
N PRO A 112 -23.05 -27.29 1.48
CA PRO A 112 -22.27 -26.25 2.11
C PRO A 112 -21.01 -26.06 1.27
N VAL A 113 -20.71 -24.79 0.98
CA VAL A 113 -19.55 -24.33 0.18
C VAL A 113 -18.21 -24.82 0.77
N ASP A 114 -18.25 -25.53 1.90
CA ASP A 114 -17.13 -26.01 2.69
C ASP A 114 -16.91 -27.54 2.65
N THR A 115 -17.45 -28.26 1.65
CA THR A 115 -17.14 -29.70 1.49
C THR A 115 -15.75 -29.99 0.90
N LEU A 116 -15.02 -28.96 0.45
CA LEU A 116 -13.62 -29.11 0.00
C LEU A 116 -12.62 -29.32 1.14
N ALA A 117 -13.05 -29.26 2.40
CA ALA A 117 -12.19 -29.51 3.55
C ALA A 117 -11.83 -31.00 3.76
N GLY A 118 -12.52 -31.95 3.11
CA GLY A 118 -12.40 -33.39 3.43
C GLY A 118 -11.54 -34.23 2.50
N THR A 119 -11.39 -33.86 1.22
CA THR A 119 -10.65 -34.68 0.25
C THR A 119 -9.78 -33.78 -0.61
N ALA A 120 -8.47 -33.86 -0.39
CA ALA A 120 -7.49 -33.31 -1.32
C ALA A 120 -7.81 -33.87 -2.71
N TRP A 121 -8.02 -32.97 -3.67
CA TRP A 121 -8.34 -33.31 -5.04
C TRP A 121 -7.27 -34.26 -5.60
N SER A 122 -7.61 -35.52 -5.84
CA SER A 122 -6.72 -36.51 -6.46
C SER A 122 -7.22 -36.83 -7.86
N TYR A 123 -6.40 -36.61 -8.87
CA TYR A 123 -6.65 -37.03 -10.24
C TYR A 123 -5.85 -38.30 -10.52
N GLU A 124 -6.42 -39.19 -11.34
CA GLU A 124 -5.64 -40.31 -11.88
C GLU A 124 -4.48 -39.74 -12.72
N ARG A 125 -3.24 -40.08 -12.35
CA ARG A 125 -2.08 -39.75 -13.17
C ARG A 125 -2.14 -40.60 -14.42
N ILE A 126 -2.25 -39.94 -15.57
CA ILE A 126 -2.04 -40.59 -16.87
C ILE A 126 -0.61 -41.11 -16.87
N SER A 127 -0.46 -42.44 -16.88
CA SER A 127 0.83 -43.09 -17.01
C SER A 127 1.24 -43.15 -18.49
N GLY A 128 2.46 -42.74 -18.78
CA GLY A 128 3.07 -42.80 -20.10
C GLY A 128 4.58 -42.62 -19.98
N GLU A 129 5.33 -43.17 -20.93
CA GLU A 129 6.77 -42.90 -21.05
C GLU A 129 6.96 -41.45 -21.54
N GLY A 130 7.08 -40.52 -20.59
CA GLY A 130 7.46 -39.16 -20.89
C GLY A 130 8.98 -39.06 -21.02
N GLU A 131 9.49 -38.82 -22.23
CA GLU A 131 10.86 -38.31 -22.38
C GLU A 131 10.91 -36.89 -21.81
N GLY A 132 11.40 -36.75 -20.58
CA GLY A 132 11.66 -35.47 -19.94
C GLY A 132 12.81 -34.77 -20.64
N ARG A 133 12.53 -33.97 -21.67
CA ARG A 133 13.55 -33.12 -22.30
C ARG A 133 13.68 -31.83 -21.51
N GLU A 134 14.74 -31.72 -20.71
CA GLU A 134 15.02 -30.50 -19.96
C GLU A 134 15.50 -29.39 -20.91
N ILE A 135 14.60 -28.47 -21.26
CA ILE A 135 14.96 -27.30 -22.06
C ILE A 135 15.61 -26.28 -21.13
N ARG A 136 16.93 -26.08 -21.27
CA ARG A 136 17.63 -25.01 -20.57
C ARG A 136 17.14 -23.65 -21.07
N TYR A 137 16.58 -22.86 -20.16
CA TYR A 137 16.18 -21.49 -20.45
C TYR A 137 17.39 -20.67 -20.91
N ARG A 138 17.23 -19.97 -22.04
CA ARG A 138 18.22 -19.02 -22.56
C ARG A 138 17.67 -17.62 -22.39
N SER A 139 18.27 -16.85 -21.48
CA SER A 139 17.84 -15.49 -21.17
C SER A 139 17.92 -14.60 -22.42
N LYS A 140 16.79 -13.97 -22.76
CA LYS A 140 16.70 -12.91 -23.76
C LYS A 140 16.27 -11.65 -23.04
N PHE A 141 17.06 -10.58 -23.18
CA PHE A 141 16.86 -9.34 -22.45
C PHE A 141 16.15 -8.28 -23.29
N SER A 142 15.26 -7.52 -22.66
CA SER A 142 14.58 -6.34 -23.23
C SER A 142 14.73 -5.14 -22.29
N LEU A 143 14.71 -3.94 -22.86
CA LEU A 143 14.59 -2.70 -22.10
C LEU A 143 13.10 -2.50 -21.75
N ASP A 144 12.76 -2.59 -20.47
CA ASP A 144 11.36 -2.56 -20.03
C ASP A 144 10.96 -1.18 -19.52
N ILE A 145 11.88 -0.48 -18.85
CA ILE A 145 11.64 0.86 -18.28
C ILE A 145 12.79 1.77 -18.69
N ALA A 146 12.45 2.98 -19.16
CA ALA A 146 13.38 4.08 -19.35
C ALA A 146 12.66 5.39 -19.02
N GLN A 147 12.94 5.95 -17.84
CA GLN A 147 12.24 7.13 -17.35
C GLN A 147 13.13 8.03 -16.49
N SER A 148 12.70 9.26 -16.24
CA SER A 148 13.30 10.12 -15.22
C SER A 148 12.53 9.93 -13.91
N GLN A 149 13.24 9.64 -12.81
CA GLN A 149 12.62 9.43 -11.51
C GLN A 149 13.44 10.07 -10.39
N ILE A 150 12.73 10.56 -9.37
CA ILE A 150 13.29 10.93 -8.07
C ILE A 150 12.93 9.82 -7.08
N THR A 151 13.94 9.26 -6.42
CA THR A 151 13.84 8.11 -5.53
C THR A 151 14.46 8.44 -4.18
N GLN A 152 13.85 7.96 -3.10
CA GLN A 152 14.43 7.95 -1.75
C GLN A 152 14.78 6.50 -1.43
N ASP A 153 16.07 6.20 -1.31
CA ASP A 153 16.56 4.83 -1.11
C ASP A 153 17.38 4.71 0.19
N PRO A 154 17.25 3.62 0.99
CA PRO A 154 18.03 3.43 2.22
C PRO A 154 19.55 3.27 2.00
N ILE A 155 19.96 2.79 0.82
CA ILE A 155 21.36 2.55 0.44
C ILE A 155 21.94 3.80 -0.23
N PHE A 156 21.20 4.46 -1.12
CA PHE A 156 21.70 5.58 -1.94
C PHE A 156 21.32 6.97 -1.41
N GLY A 157 20.24 7.07 -0.62
CA GLY A 157 19.63 8.34 -0.18
C GLY A 157 18.66 8.91 -1.22
N THR A 158 18.43 10.23 -1.18
CA THR A 158 17.65 10.93 -2.22
C THR A 158 18.47 11.04 -3.50
N SER A 159 17.96 10.49 -4.60
CA SER A 159 18.59 10.56 -5.92
C SER A 159 17.55 10.89 -7.00
N GLY A 160 17.88 11.74 -7.95
CA GLY A 160 17.03 12.05 -9.11
C GLY A 160 17.82 11.85 -10.40
N GLY A 161 17.29 11.08 -11.34
CA GLY A 161 18.05 10.70 -12.53
C GLY A 161 17.27 9.91 -13.58
N ALA A 162 17.95 9.61 -14.67
CA ALA A 162 17.48 8.65 -15.66
C ALA A 162 17.63 7.24 -15.08
N GLN A 163 16.51 6.55 -14.93
CA GLN A 163 16.44 5.16 -14.53
C GLN A 163 16.12 4.29 -15.74
N MET A 164 16.89 3.21 -15.92
CA MET A 164 16.61 2.19 -16.93
C MET A 164 16.58 0.82 -16.28
N VAL A 165 15.64 -0.03 -16.73
CA VAL A 165 15.52 -1.42 -16.27
C VAL A 165 15.53 -2.33 -17.47
N VAL A 166 16.45 -3.29 -17.46
CA VAL A 166 16.56 -4.35 -18.46
C VAL A 166 16.28 -5.67 -17.78
N SER A 167 15.26 -6.41 -18.21
CA SER A 167 14.98 -7.74 -17.67
C SER A 167 14.91 -8.80 -18.75
N ASP A 168 14.99 -10.06 -18.34
CA ASP A 168 14.75 -11.19 -19.22
C ASP A 168 13.25 -11.46 -19.39
N MET A 169 12.88 -12.29 -20.37
CA MET A 169 11.47 -12.61 -20.67
C MET A 169 10.63 -13.10 -19.47
N LEU A 170 11.25 -13.73 -18.48
CA LEU A 170 10.57 -14.21 -17.25
C LEU A 170 10.66 -13.20 -16.09
N GLY A 171 11.41 -12.10 -16.24
CA GLY A 171 11.66 -11.13 -15.18
C GLY A 171 12.54 -11.66 -14.03
N ASN A 172 13.18 -12.81 -14.21
CA ASN A 172 14.04 -13.46 -13.22
C ASN A 172 15.36 -12.70 -13.04
N TYR A 173 15.92 -12.16 -14.11
CA TYR A 173 17.16 -11.41 -14.10
C TYR A 173 16.88 -9.97 -14.48
N GLN A 174 17.11 -9.05 -13.56
CA GLN A 174 16.84 -7.63 -13.75
C GLN A 174 18.12 -6.82 -13.56
N TYR A 175 18.36 -5.87 -14.45
CA TYR A 175 19.46 -4.93 -14.38
C TYR A 175 18.90 -3.51 -14.26
N PHE A 176 19.20 -2.86 -13.15
CA PHE A 176 18.82 -1.48 -12.88
C PHE A 176 20.02 -0.58 -13.13
N PHE A 177 19.79 0.45 -13.92
CA PHE A 177 20.74 1.52 -14.17
C PHE A 177 20.14 2.82 -13.63
N LEU A 178 20.92 3.56 -12.86
CA LEU A 178 20.59 4.92 -12.45
C LEU A 178 21.72 5.84 -12.90
N LEU A 179 21.39 6.86 -13.68
CA LEU A 179 22.35 7.83 -14.21
C LEU A 179 21.88 9.24 -13.93
N TYR A 180 22.75 10.08 -13.36
CA TYR A 180 22.47 11.50 -13.20
C TYR A 180 23.74 12.31 -13.05
N ASN A 181 23.62 13.63 -13.11
CA ASN A 181 24.74 14.54 -12.95
C ASN A 181 24.36 15.68 -12.00
N THR A 182 25.26 16.01 -11.08
CA THR A 182 25.05 17.07 -10.06
C THR A 182 25.97 18.27 -10.27
N ALA A 183 26.69 18.35 -11.40
CA ALA A 183 27.57 19.45 -11.73
C ALA A 183 26.78 20.77 -11.84
N ARG A 184 27.34 21.85 -11.29
CA ARG A 184 26.81 23.21 -11.48
C ARG A 184 27.59 24.02 -12.50
N VAL A 185 28.83 23.60 -12.76
CA VAL A 185 29.75 24.23 -13.72
C VAL A 185 30.39 23.16 -14.60
N GLN A 186 30.85 23.56 -15.78
CA GLN A 186 31.41 22.64 -16.77
C GLN A 186 32.63 21.86 -16.25
N SER A 187 33.46 22.47 -15.41
CA SER A 187 34.63 21.82 -14.81
C SER A 187 34.27 20.67 -13.86
N GLU A 188 33.05 20.64 -13.33
CA GLU A 188 32.58 19.59 -12.41
C GLU A 188 31.97 18.39 -13.16
N LEU A 189 31.72 18.48 -14.47
CA LEU A 189 30.88 17.54 -15.22
C LEU A 189 31.26 16.06 -15.01
N LEU A 190 32.55 15.73 -15.17
CA LEU A 190 33.04 14.36 -14.98
C LEU A 190 33.09 13.96 -13.50
N SER A 191 33.45 14.90 -12.63
CA SER A 191 33.64 14.66 -11.20
C SER A 191 32.33 14.47 -10.41
N SER A 192 31.22 14.91 -11.01
CA SER A 192 29.85 14.89 -10.49
C SER A 192 28.93 14.00 -11.34
N PHE A 193 29.51 13.17 -12.21
CA PHE A 193 28.78 12.14 -12.93
C PHE A 193 28.50 10.96 -12.00
N ASN A 194 27.22 10.63 -11.88
CA ASN A 194 26.72 9.67 -10.92
C ASN A 194 26.11 8.49 -11.65
N PHE A 195 26.46 7.29 -11.19
CA PHE A 195 25.91 6.06 -11.74
C PHE A 195 25.67 5.04 -10.62
N ALA A 196 24.67 4.19 -10.82
CA ALA A 196 24.54 2.93 -10.12
C ALA A 196 24.10 1.83 -11.09
N LEU A 197 24.68 0.65 -10.90
CA LEU A 197 24.33 -0.57 -11.62
C LEU A 197 23.99 -1.64 -10.58
N SER A 198 22.79 -2.21 -10.69
CA SER A 198 22.33 -3.25 -9.80
C SER A 198 21.80 -4.41 -10.59
N ARG A 199 22.28 -5.63 -10.30
CA ARG A 199 21.73 -6.88 -10.82
C ARG A 199 20.90 -7.53 -9.73
N VAL A 200 19.66 -7.87 -10.05
CA VAL A 200 18.74 -8.61 -9.20
C VAL A 200 18.45 -9.97 -9.85
N ASP A 201 18.53 -11.02 -9.04
CA ASP A 201 18.25 -12.40 -9.39
C ASP A 201 17.09 -12.91 -8.53
N LEU A 202 15.97 -13.21 -9.19
CA LEU A 202 14.73 -13.73 -8.62
C LEU A 202 14.48 -15.20 -9.03
N SER A 203 15.47 -15.87 -9.64
CA SER A 203 15.31 -17.23 -10.18
C SER A 203 15.16 -18.32 -9.10
N HIS A 204 15.55 -18.01 -7.87
CA HIS A 204 15.49 -18.92 -6.73
C HIS A 204 14.62 -18.33 -5.62
N ARG A 205 14.22 -19.16 -4.66
CA ARG A 205 13.46 -18.71 -3.48
C ARG A 205 14.15 -17.55 -2.75
N THR A 206 15.47 -17.61 -2.62
CA THR A 206 16.26 -16.49 -2.08
C THR A 206 16.53 -15.50 -3.19
N ASN A 207 15.88 -14.35 -3.12
CA ASN A 207 16.16 -13.25 -4.03
C ASN A 207 17.52 -12.65 -3.65
N PHE A 208 18.34 -12.36 -4.65
CA PHE A 208 19.67 -11.81 -4.47
C PHE A 208 19.85 -10.56 -5.32
N ALA A 209 20.50 -9.54 -4.75
CA ALA A 209 20.90 -8.36 -5.48
C ALA A 209 22.37 -8.06 -5.21
N VAL A 210 23.08 -7.62 -6.25
CA VAL A 210 24.44 -7.08 -6.15
C VAL A 210 24.55 -5.84 -7.01
N GLY A 211 25.20 -4.81 -6.51
CA GLY A 211 25.36 -3.58 -7.28
C GLY A 211 26.60 -2.80 -6.92
N LEU A 212 26.95 -1.88 -7.81
CA LEU A 212 28.05 -0.94 -7.71
C LEU A 212 27.53 0.47 -7.97
N PHE A 213 28.12 1.46 -7.33
CA PHE A 213 27.70 2.85 -7.49
C PHE A 213 28.84 3.84 -7.29
N HIS A 214 28.65 5.02 -7.87
CA HIS A 214 29.41 6.24 -7.62
C HIS A 214 28.44 7.43 -7.53
N PHE A 215 28.44 8.11 -6.39
CA PHE A 215 27.65 9.30 -6.12
C PHE A 215 28.54 10.41 -5.56
N ALA A 216 28.59 11.54 -6.23
CA ALA A 216 29.24 12.76 -5.80
C ALA A 216 28.23 13.91 -5.88
N GLY A 217 28.21 14.76 -4.85
CA GLY A 217 27.28 15.87 -4.82
C GLY A 217 27.41 16.77 -3.61
N ARG A 218 26.65 17.87 -3.65
CA ARG A 218 26.46 18.80 -2.53
C ARG A 218 25.17 18.42 -1.82
N TYR A 219 25.26 18.23 -0.51
CA TYR A 219 24.16 17.85 0.35
C TYR A 219 23.97 18.89 1.45
N TYR A 220 22.78 18.87 2.06
CA TYR A 220 22.46 19.70 3.20
C TYR A 220 21.74 18.86 4.26
N ASN A 221 22.17 18.97 5.51
CA ASN A 221 21.39 18.50 6.64
C ASN A 221 21.57 19.45 7.84
N ARG A 222 20.69 19.38 8.84
CA ARG A 222 20.69 20.35 9.97
C ARG A 222 21.92 20.24 10.88
N TYR A 223 22.62 19.11 10.88
CA TYR A 223 23.75 18.81 11.76
C TYR A 223 25.08 19.21 11.09
N ASP A 224 25.23 18.84 9.83
CA ASP A 224 26.44 19.04 9.03
C ASP A 224 26.40 20.33 8.19
N LEU A 225 25.25 21.03 8.17
CA LEU A 225 24.97 22.13 7.25
C LEU A 225 25.21 21.69 5.80
N TRP A 226 25.77 22.58 4.97
CA TRP A 226 26.16 22.23 3.61
C TRP A 226 27.50 21.50 3.60
N PHE A 227 27.54 20.35 2.93
CA PHE A 227 28.75 19.57 2.76
C PHE A 227 28.81 18.98 1.35
N TRP A 228 30.01 18.72 0.88
CA TRP A 228 30.24 17.91 -0.31
C TRP A 228 30.57 16.48 0.12
N GLU A 229 30.04 15.49 -0.60
CA GLU A 229 30.42 14.11 -0.38
C GLU A 229 30.53 13.35 -1.69
N ARG A 230 31.61 12.57 -1.82
CA ARG A 230 31.75 11.52 -2.83
C ARG A 230 31.78 10.16 -2.17
N ARG A 231 30.90 9.29 -2.66
CA ARG A 231 30.68 7.92 -2.19
C ARG A 231 30.80 7.00 -3.39
N TYR A 232 31.63 5.97 -3.28
CA TYR A 232 31.67 4.91 -4.28
C TYR A 232 31.88 3.57 -3.58
N GLY A 233 31.28 2.53 -4.13
CA GLY A 233 31.26 1.26 -3.45
C GLY A 233 30.37 0.24 -4.10
N GLY A 234 30.15 -0.84 -3.37
CA GLY A 234 29.28 -1.93 -3.76
C GLY A 234 28.36 -2.34 -2.63
N TYR A 235 27.31 -3.06 -2.99
CA TYR A 235 26.40 -3.62 -2.02
C TYR A 235 25.88 -4.97 -2.49
N THR A 236 25.46 -5.77 -1.51
CA THR A 236 24.74 -7.02 -1.71
C THR A 236 23.49 -6.99 -0.85
N ALA A 237 22.37 -7.47 -1.38
CA ALA A 237 21.14 -7.66 -0.62
C ALA A 237 20.59 -9.07 -0.87
N LEU A 238 20.03 -9.65 0.17
CA LEU A 238 19.39 -10.95 0.18
C LEU A 238 17.98 -10.77 0.73
N SER A 239 16.99 -11.41 0.12
CA SER A 239 15.63 -11.47 0.64
C SER A 239 15.14 -12.91 0.61
N TYR A 240 14.86 -13.45 1.79
CA TYR A 240 14.38 -14.82 1.97
C TYR A 240 12.91 -14.80 2.42
N PRO A 241 11.95 -15.17 1.55
CA PRO A 241 10.55 -15.28 1.90
C PRO A 241 10.32 -16.50 2.81
N LEU A 242 9.88 -16.25 4.04
CA LEU A 242 9.48 -17.27 4.99
C LEU A 242 8.08 -17.80 4.65
N SER A 243 7.17 -16.88 4.31
CA SER A 243 5.79 -17.15 3.89
C SER A 243 5.38 -16.20 2.76
N LYS A 244 4.11 -16.22 2.35
CA LYS A 244 3.54 -15.21 1.44
C LYS A 244 3.57 -13.80 2.04
N PHE A 245 3.55 -13.69 3.37
CA PHE A 245 3.38 -12.43 4.10
C PHE A 245 4.65 -12.02 4.86
N ASP A 246 5.61 -12.92 5.06
CA ASP A 246 6.78 -12.72 5.91
C ASP A 246 8.08 -12.96 5.15
N ARG A 247 9.08 -12.10 5.37
CA ARG A 247 10.42 -12.27 4.82
C ARG A 247 11.52 -11.71 5.72
N ILE A 248 12.70 -12.30 5.59
CA ILE A 248 13.93 -11.78 6.19
C ILE A 248 14.78 -11.17 5.08
N GLU A 249 15.22 -9.95 5.27
CA GLU A 249 16.15 -9.27 4.38
C GLU A 249 17.49 -9.06 5.08
N ALA A 250 18.58 -9.17 4.34
CA ALA A 250 19.91 -8.83 4.80
C ALA A 250 20.60 -8.00 3.73
N SER A 251 21.30 -6.95 4.14
CA SER A 251 22.09 -6.13 3.22
C SER A 251 23.46 -5.79 3.80
N LEU A 252 24.45 -5.77 2.91
CA LEU A 252 25.81 -5.34 3.16
C LEU A 252 26.13 -4.25 2.15
N ASN A 253 26.59 -3.09 2.63
CA ASN A 253 27.04 -1.98 1.82
C ASN A 253 28.47 -1.63 2.23
N VAL A 254 29.40 -1.69 1.28
CA VAL A 254 30.80 -1.32 1.47
C VAL A 254 31.08 -0.12 0.59
N ARG A 255 31.36 1.03 1.20
CA ARG A 255 31.56 2.28 0.48
C ARG A 255 32.74 3.09 1.01
N SER A 256 33.55 3.61 0.11
CA SER A 256 34.48 4.69 0.41
C SER A 256 33.70 6.00 0.41
N SER A 257 33.82 6.79 1.47
CA SER A 257 33.25 8.14 1.60
C SER A 257 34.36 9.16 1.79
N ASP A 258 34.34 10.19 0.97
CA ASP A 258 35.16 11.40 1.09
C ASP A 258 34.20 12.58 1.28
N LYS A 259 34.13 13.09 2.51
CA LYS A 259 33.16 14.11 2.95
C LYS A 259 33.90 15.37 3.38
N GLU A 260 33.46 16.52 2.88
CA GLU A 260 34.02 17.83 3.18
C GLU A 260 32.92 18.78 3.65
N TRP A 261 33.04 19.31 4.87
CA TRP A 261 32.10 20.27 5.43
C TRP A 261 32.50 21.68 5.02
N TYR A 262 31.57 22.45 4.47
CA TYR A 262 31.88 23.81 4.01
C TYR A 262 31.97 24.82 5.15
N ALA A 263 31.36 24.54 6.30
CA ALA A 263 31.31 25.46 7.43
C ALA A 263 32.69 25.66 8.07
N ASP A 264 33.50 24.61 8.17
CA ASP A 264 34.80 24.59 8.84
C ASP A 264 35.96 24.10 7.94
N GLY A 265 35.66 23.64 6.72
CA GLY A 265 36.64 23.07 5.80
C GLY A 265 37.18 21.70 6.24
N TYR A 266 36.56 21.07 7.25
CA TYR A 266 36.97 19.75 7.70
C TYR A 266 36.70 18.70 6.61
N ARG A 267 37.63 17.77 6.41
CA ARG A 267 37.51 16.70 5.41
C ARG A 267 37.78 15.35 6.04
N ARG A 268 36.84 14.40 5.85
CA ARG A 268 36.90 13.05 6.37
C ARG A 268 36.87 12.03 5.25
N LYS A 269 37.87 11.15 5.24
CA LYS A 269 37.87 9.91 4.46
C LYS A 269 37.51 8.73 5.37
N ALA A 270 36.60 7.88 4.93
CA ALA A 270 36.14 6.71 5.66
C ALA A 270 35.85 5.54 4.72
N LEU A 271 36.17 4.32 5.13
CA LEU A 271 35.71 3.11 4.47
C LEU A 271 34.57 2.53 5.30
N LEU A 272 33.34 2.85 4.91
CA LEU A 272 32.14 2.50 5.64
C LEU A 272 31.66 1.12 5.24
N VAL A 273 31.48 0.26 6.23
CA VAL A 273 30.80 -1.03 6.11
C VAL A 273 29.50 -0.93 6.88
N SER A 274 28.38 -0.96 6.16
CA SER A 274 27.03 -0.96 6.73
C SER A 274 26.39 -2.33 6.54
N ASN A 275 25.90 -2.92 7.62
CA ASN A 275 25.16 -4.18 7.60
C ASN A 275 23.78 -3.97 8.19
N PHE A 276 22.74 -4.47 7.53
CA PHE A 276 21.37 -4.42 8.03
C PHE A 276 20.72 -5.78 7.89
N VAL A 277 19.89 -6.13 8.88
CA VAL A 277 18.99 -7.28 8.85
C VAL A 277 17.59 -6.76 9.16
N SER A 278 16.62 -7.17 8.35
CA SER A 278 15.24 -6.73 8.46
C SER A 278 14.29 -7.91 8.50
N TYR A 279 13.29 -7.85 9.39
CA TYR A 279 12.11 -8.70 9.34
C TYR A 279 10.95 -7.85 8.82
N VAL A 280 10.33 -8.30 7.73
CA VAL A 280 9.20 -7.61 7.10
C VAL A 280 8.01 -8.55 7.04
N GLN A 281 6.88 -8.09 7.57
CA GLN A 281 5.60 -8.78 7.56
C GLN A 281 4.51 -7.86 7.04
N ASP A 282 3.70 -8.32 6.11
CA ASP A 282 2.56 -7.55 5.57
C ASP A 282 1.41 -8.48 5.21
N ASN A 283 0.31 -8.41 5.97
CA ASN A 283 -0.96 -9.07 5.65
C ASN A 283 -2.12 -8.07 5.61
N SER A 284 -1.83 -6.83 5.23
CA SER A 284 -2.83 -5.76 5.20
C SER A 284 -3.91 -6.00 4.14
N LEU A 285 -5.17 -5.84 4.54
CA LEU A 285 -6.32 -5.88 3.65
C LEU A 285 -6.72 -4.45 3.28
N TRP A 286 -6.70 -4.13 1.99
CA TRP A 286 -6.93 -2.79 1.49
C TRP A 286 -8.40 -2.50 1.21
N GLY A 287 -8.85 -1.31 1.61
CA GLY A 287 -10.09 -0.70 1.15
C GLY A 287 -9.83 0.42 0.13
N PRO A 288 -10.88 1.15 -0.29
CA PRO A 288 -10.77 2.17 -1.35
C PRO A 288 -9.82 3.33 -1.02
N THR A 289 -9.65 3.67 0.26
CA THR A 289 -8.85 4.81 0.71
C THR A 289 -7.74 4.38 1.68
N GLY A 290 -7.29 3.13 1.63
CA GLY A 290 -6.23 2.59 2.49
C GLY A 290 -6.62 1.32 3.26
N PRO A 291 -5.70 0.77 4.07
CA PRO A 291 -5.94 -0.50 4.78
C PRO A 291 -7.10 -0.45 5.78
N LEU A 292 -7.87 -1.55 5.84
CA LEU A 292 -9.01 -1.73 6.74
C LEU A 292 -8.78 -2.83 7.79
N ASP A 293 -7.94 -3.82 7.49
CA ASP A 293 -7.65 -4.95 8.39
C ASP A 293 -6.22 -5.45 8.21
N GLY A 294 -5.76 -6.28 9.14
CA GLY A 294 -4.43 -6.89 9.13
C GLY A 294 -3.35 -6.02 9.78
N SER A 295 -2.10 -6.34 9.48
CA SER A 295 -0.92 -5.76 10.13
C SER A 295 0.25 -5.66 9.18
N ARG A 296 1.14 -4.71 9.49
CA ARG A 296 2.40 -4.48 8.79
C ARG A 296 3.50 -4.29 9.83
N ILE A 297 4.61 -5.00 9.70
CA ILE A 297 5.79 -4.86 10.55
C ILE A 297 7.01 -4.68 9.64
N ASN A 298 7.83 -3.69 9.97
CA ASN A 298 9.21 -3.60 9.53
C ASN A 298 10.09 -3.41 10.76
N LEU A 299 10.89 -4.42 11.08
CA LEU A 299 11.94 -4.36 12.10
C LEU A 299 13.28 -4.44 11.40
N THR A 300 14.06 -3.37 11.41
CA THR A 300 15.40 -3.33 10.82
C THR A 300 16.43 -3.00 11.89
N LEU A 301 17.47 -3.80 11.98
CA LEU A 301 18.63 -3.59 12.84
C LEU A 301 19.88 -3.54 12.00
N GLY A 302 20.82 -2.67 12.33
CA GLY A 302 22.07 -2.60 11.60
C GLY A 302 23.16 -1.80 12.29
N THR A 303 24.33 -1.82 11.69
CA THR A 303 25.48 -1.04 12.13
C THR A 303 26.24 -0.50 10.94
N THR A 304 26.81 0.69 11.10
CA THR A 304 27.75 1.29 10.16
C THR A 304 29.04 1.59 10.89
N VAL A 305 30.16 1.08 10.35
CA VAL A 305 31.49 1.24 10.94
C VAL A 305 32.48 1.68 9.86
N ASP A 306 33.32 2.66 10.19
CA ASP A 306 34.51 2.98 9.41
C ASP A 306 35.64 2.01 9.79
N VAL A 307 35.92 1.06 8.91
CA VAL A 307 36.92 0.01 9.15
C VAL A 307 38.36 0.47 8.86
N ALA A 308 38.54 1.62 8.21
CA ALA A 308 39.87 2.13 7.86
C ALA A 308 40.41 3.11 8.91
N ASN A 309 39.59 4.06 9.35
CA ASN A 309 40.07 5.17 10.21
C ASN A 309 39.29 5.31 11.53
N ALA A 310 38.30 4.47 11.80
CA ALA A 310 37.45 4.55 13.00
C ALA A 310 36.79 5.94 13.22
N ASN A 311 36.56 6.69 12.14
CA ASN A 311 35.93 8.01 12.21
C ASN A 311 34.42 7.92 12.43
N VAL A 312 33.78 6.86 11.93
CA VAL A 312 32.32 6.66 11.99
C VAL A 312 32.00 5.34 12.67
N ARG A 313 31.08 5.36 13.63
CA ARG A 313 30.56 4.13 14.24
C ARG A 313 29.21 4.39 14.87
N PHE A 314 28.14 3.85 14.29
CA PHE A 314 26.81 3.91 14.89
C PHE A 314 26.00 2.65 14.64
N GLY A 315 25.09 2.36 15.57
CA GLY A 315 24.03 1.36 15.42
C GLY A 315 22.73 2.01 14.98
N THR A 316 21.95 1.29 14.19
CA THR A 316 20.65 1.71 13.66
C THR A 316 19.59 0.71 14.07
N ALA A 317 18.46 1.19 14.60
CA ALA A 317 17.25 0.40 14.80
C ALA A 317 16.05 1.16 14.21
N ILE A 318 15.27 0.49 13.37
CA ILE A 318 14.05 1.04 12.76
C ILE A 318 12.92 0.06 13.05
N ILE A 319 11.82 0.58 13.56
CA ILE A 319 10.60 -0.17 13.83
C ILE A 319 9.43 0.62 13.24
N ASP A 320 8.72 0.05 12.27
CA ASP A 320 7.40 0.54 11.82
C ASP A 320 6.41 -0.61 12.02
N TYR A 321 5.50 -0.44 12.98
CA TYR A 321 4.42 -1.37 13.26
C TYR A 321 3.09 -0.70 12.99
N ARG A 322 2.25 -1.35 12.19
CA ARG A 322 0.90 -0.91 11.86
C ARG A 322 -0.08 -2.03 12.11
N ARG A 323 -1.19 -1.71 12.75
CA ARG A 323 -2.30 -2.63 12.97
C ARG A 323 -3.60 -1.95 12.60
N TYR A 324 -4.41 -2.64 11.81
CA TYR A 324 -5.71 -2.17 11.38
C TYR A 324 -6.75 -3.09 12.00
N PHE A 325 -7.57 -2.53 12.89
CA PHE A 325 -8.68 -3.24 13.52
C PHE A 325 -9.94 -2.91 12.74
N ARG A 326 -10.44 -3.88 11.96
CA ARG A 326 -11.70 -3.71 11.25
C ARG A 326 -12.85 -3.64 12.24
N LEU A 327 -13.58 -2.53 12.24
CA LEU A 327 -14.75 -2.31 13.11
C LEU A 327 -16.07 -2.63 12.39
N SER A 328 -16.11 -2.42 11.07
CA SER A 328 -17.24 -2.78 10.21
C SER A 328 -16.79 -3.05 8.78
N THR A 329 -17.72 -3.20 7.84
CA THR A 329 -17.37 -3.33 6.42
C THR A 329 -16.67 -2.09 5.85
N GLN A 330 -16.88 -0.92 6.45
CA GLN A 330 -16.37 0.37 5.97
C GLN A 330 -15.69 1.23 7.05
N ALA A 331 -15.56 0.73 8.28
CA ALA A 331 -14.90 1.42 9.39
C ALA A 331 -13.75 0.59 9.96
N ALA A 332 -12.68 1.27 10.35
CA ALA A 332 -11.48 0.64 10.93
C ALA A 332 -10.77 1.59 11.88
N HIS A 333 -10.16 1.04 12.93
CA HIS A 333 -9.20 1.77 13.77
C HIS A 333 -7.79 1.38 13.34
N ALA A 334 -7.03 2.35 12.86
CA ALA A 334 -5.64 2.21 12.43
C ALA A 334 -4.70 2.73 13.53
N LEU A 335 -3.79 1.85 13.95
CA LEU A 335 -2.71 2.14 14.88
C LEU A 335 -1.39 2.11 14.12
N ARG A 336 -0.53 3.11 14.33
CA ARG A 336 0.86 3.11 13.84
C ARG A 336 1.80 3.49 14.98
N LEU A 337 2.80 2.64 15.19
CA LEU A 337 3.98 2.91 16.01
C LEU A 337 5.19 2.96 15.07
N TRP A 338 5.86 4.10 15.01
CA TRP A 338 7.06 4.27 14.19
C TRP A 338 8.18 4.84 15.03
N THR A 339 9.34 4.18 15.04
CA THR A 339 10.53 4.63 15.75
C THR A 339 11.79 4.34 14.96
N GLN A 340 12.75 5.27 15.04
CA GLN A 340 14.04 5.18 14.38
C GLN A 340 15.11 5.69 15.35
N ILE A 341 16.16 4.92 15.54
CA ILE A 341 17.22 5.21 16.50
C ILE A 341 18.55 4.98 15.80
N ASN A 342 19.34 6.04 15.66
CA ASN A 342 20.75 6.00 15.36
C ASN A 342 21.51 6.39 16.63
N HIS A 343 22.47 5.56 17.03
CA HIS A 343 23.27 5.82 18.23
C HIS A 343 24.74 5.52 17.98
N GLY A 344 25.59 6.53 18.16
CA GLY A 344 27.04 6.42 18.04
C GLY A 344 27.69 7.67 17.43
N LYS A 345 28.97 7.52 17.07
CA LYS A 345 29.81 8.59 16.50
C LYS A 345 29.41 8.86 15.05
N GLU A 346 29.13 10.13 14.77
CA GLU A 346 28.68 10.64 13.46
C GLU A 346 27.39 9.96 12.96
N ALA A 347 26.46 9.72 13.89
CA ALA A 347 25.13 9.19 13.59
C ALA A 347 24.34 10.14 12.67
N THR A 348 23.78 9.59 11.60
CA THR A 348 22.94 10.38 10.67
C THR A 348 21.59 10.70 11.33
N PRO A 349 21.12 11.96 11.27
CA PRO A 349 19.83 12.32 11.83
C PRO A 349 18.67 11.81 10.96
N PHE A 350 17.56 11.51 11.61
CA PHE A 350 16.27 11.29 10.97
C PHE A 350 15.45 12.59 10.96
N VAL A 351 14.44 12.61 10.09
CA VAL A 351 13.53 13.74 9.94
C VAL A 351 12.10 13.29 10.15
N MET A 352 11.29 14.18 10.72
CA MET A 352 9.87 13.96 10.97
C MET A 352 9.08 15.23 10.70
N GLY A 353 7.83 15.04 10.27
CA GLY A 353 6.81 16.07 10.17
C GLY A 353 6.18 16.12 8.79
N GLY A 354 5.00 16.71 8.69
CA GLY A 354 4.17 16.72 7.50
C GLY A 354 3.01 15.73 7.60
N SER A 355 2.33 15.50 6.49
CA SER A 355 1.12 14.68 6.45
C SER A 355 1.36 13.18 6.70
N TRP A 356 2.54 12.67 6.38
CA TRP A 356 2.86 11.25 6.52
C TRP A 356 3.25 10.81 7.92
N ASP A 357 3.73 11.75 8.73
CA ASP A 357 4.32 11.48 10.04
C ASP A 357 3.47 12.17 11.12
N LEU A 358 3.99 13.24 11.73
CA LEU A 358 3.29 14.04 12.72
C LEU A 358 2.51 15.17 12.05
N ARG A 359 1.19 14.99 11.94
CA ARG A 359 0.28 15.94 11.27
C ARG A 359 0.25 17.30 11.96
N GLY A 360 0.07 18.36 11.18
CA GLY A 360 0.06 19.75 11.68
C GLY A 360 1.45 20.38 11.87
N TYR A 361 2.53 19.60 11.83
CA TYR A 361 3.90 20.10 11.84
C TYR A 361 4.43 20.14 10.40
N ARG A 362 5.24 21.17 10.09
CA ARG A 362 5.78 21.35 8.74
C ARG A 362 6.69 20.16 8.36
N PHE A 363 6.71 19.84 7.08
CA PHE A 363 7.60 18.81 6.52
C PHE A 363 9.07 19.12 6.87
N TRP A 364 9.81 18.08 7.29
CA TRP A 364 11.21 18.17 7.75
C TRP A 364 11.46 19.19 8.87
N ARG A 365 10.47 19.45 9.72
CA ARG A 365 10.64 20.41 10.83
C ARG A 365 11.39 19.80 12.01
N LEU A 366 11.13 18.53 12.31
CA LEU A 366 11.70 17.83 13.45
C LEU A 366 12.90 16.99 12.99
N TRP A 367 13.99 17.08 13.74
CA TRP A 367 15.27 16.43 13.45
C TRP A 367 15.82 15.83 14.73
N GLY A 368 16.40 14.65 14.63
CA GLY A 368 16.98 13.94 15.77
C GLY A 368 17.65 12.65 15.32
N THR A 369 18.68 12.22 16.04
CA THR A 369 19.22 10.86 15.89
C THR A 369 18.22 9.80 16.36
N LYS A 370 17.22 10.18 17.14
CA LYS A 370 16.11 9.33 17.59
C LYS A 370 14.78 9.99 17.26
N VAL A 371 13.83 9.18 16.82
CA VAL A 371 12.50 9.62 16.44
C VAL A 371 11.50 8.59 16.92
N ALA A 372 10.35 9.04 17.44
CA ALA A 372 9.23 8.18 17.79
C ALA A 372 7.90 8.85 17.45
N LEU A 373 6.95 8.07 16.95
CA LEU A 373 5.59 8.45 16.60
C LEU A 373 4.62 7.35 17.02
N LEU A 374 3.54 7.76 17.66
CA LEU A 374 2.35 6.98 17.88
C LEU A 374 1.19 7.71 17.20
N SER A 375 0.50 7.06 16.27
CA SER A 375 -0.64 7.60 15.55
C SER A 375 -1.83 6.66 15.74
N ASN A 376 -2.94 7.21 16.21
CA ASN A 376 -4.23 6.54 16.28
C ASN A 376 -5.19 7.21 15.31
N GLU A 377 -5.93 6.41 14.55
CA GLU A 377 -6.81 6.93 13.51
C GLU A 377 -8.06 6.07 13.36
N LEU A 378 -9.22 6.65 13.65
CA LEU A 378 -10.52 6.03 13.42
C LEU A 378 -11.07 6.44 12.07
N ARG A 379 -11.15 5.49 11.14
CA ARG A 379 -11.69 5.64 9.78
C ARG A 379 -13.14 5.20 9.74
N PHE A 380 -14.00 5.99 9.10
CA PHE A 380 -15.43 5.71 8.99
C PHE A 380 -16.01 6.22 7.67
N PRO A 381 -17.15 5.66 7.20
CA PRO A 381 -17.84 6.20 6.03
C PRO A 381 -18.35 7.61 6.33
N PHE A 382 -18.07 8.57 5.43
CA PHE A 382 -18.56 9.95 5.57
C PHE A 382 -19.60 10.27 4.51
N ILE A 383 -19.24 10.15 3.22
CA ILE A 383 -20.17 10.31 2.09
C ILE A 383 -19.87 9.21 1.08
N ASP A 384 -20.83 8.32 0.82
CA ASP A 384 -20.59 7.21 -0.09
C ASP A 384 -20.49 7.64 -1.55
N ARG A 385 -21.26 8.66 -1.94
CA ARG A 385 -21.21 9.22 -3.29
C ARG A 385 -21.63 10.68 -3.28
N PHE A 386 -20.78 11.53 -3.84
CA PHE A 386 -21.10 12.89 -4.22
C PHE A 386 -21.08 12.98 -5.74
N SER A 387 -22.19 13.37 -6.37
CA SER A 387 -22.25 13.50 -7.82
C SER A 387 -22.87 14.83 -8.21
N LEU A 388 -22.17 15.56 -9.06
CA LEU A 388 -22.65 16.79 -9.67
C LEU A 388 -22.75 16.59 -11.18
N LYS A 389 -23.94 16.80 -11.75
CA LYS A 389 -24.20 16.66 -13.18
C LYS A 389 -24.23 18.04 -13.84
N PHE A 390 -23.44 18.23 -14.89
CA PHE A 390 -23.50 19.41 -15.76
C PHE A 390 -24.05 19.01 -17.14
N PRO A 391 -24.55 19.98 -17.94
CA PRO A 391 -25.06 19.71 -19.30
C PRO A 391 -24.04 19.09 -20.27
N PHE A 392 -22.75 19.20 -19.97
CA PHE A 392 -21.63 18.69 -20.78
C PHE A 392 -20.88 17.51 -20.14
N GLY A 393 -21.45 16.92 -19.08
CA GLY A 393 -20.83 15.82 -18.35
C GLY A 393 -20.99 15.97 -16.83
N GLY A 394 -20.78 14.90 -16.06
CA GLY A 394 -20.87 14.92 -14.60
C GLY A 394 -19.56 14.55 -13.94
N VAL A 395 -19.35 15.04 -12.72
CA VAL A 395 -18.27 14.60 -11.83
C VAL A 395 -18.90 13.82 -10.68
N ALA A 396 -18.42 12.60 -10.47
CA ALA A 396 -18.82 11.78 -9.33
C ALA A 396 -17.58 11.35 -8.54
N ILE A 397 -17.62 11.58 -7.23
CA ILE A 397 -16.62 11.14 -6.26
C ILE A 397 -17.33 10.13 -5.36
N SER A 398 -16.85 8.89 -5.37
CA SER A 398 -17.35 7.83 -4.50
C SER A 398 -16.37 7.56 -3.35
N SER A 399 -16.88 6.92 -2.30
CA SER A 399 -16.09 6.45 -1.17
C SER A 399 -15.34 7.57 -0.44
N ILE A 400 -16.02 8.69 -0.16
CA ILE A 400 -15.49 9.73 0.71
C ILE A 400 -15.53 9.19 2.16
N ARG A 401 -14.37 9.13 2.80
CA ARG A 401 -14.18 8.60 4.14
C ARG A 401 -13.76 9.70 5.11
N GLY A 402 -14.30 9.64 6.32
CA GLY A 402 -13.89 10.47 7.44
C GLY A 402 -12.80 9.76 8.24
N ALA A 403 -11.93 10.55 8.87
CA ALA A 403 -10.91 10.06 9.78
C ALA A 403 -10.83 10.97 11.00
N LEU A 404 -11.00 10.43 12.20
CA LEU A 404 -10.59 11.10 13.43
C LEU A 404 -9.19 10.61 13.78
N PHE A 405 -8.29 11.50 14.17
CA PHE A 405 -6.92 11.11 14.48
C PHE A 405 -6.36 11.79 15.72
N ALA A 406 -5.40 11.11 16.33
CA ALA A 406 -4.57 11.62 17.41
C ALA A 406 -3.14 11.07 17.24
N ASP A 407 -2.19 11.97 17.00
CA ASP A 407 -0.78 11.68 16.83
C ASP A 407 0.02 12.27 17.99
N VAL A 408 1.04 11.54 18.44
CA VAL A 408 2.02 12.00 19.42
C VAL A 408 3.39 11.50 19.01
N GLY A 409 4.39 12.37 19.01
CA GLY A 409 5.75 12.00 18.66
C GLY A 409 6.75 13.11 18.91
N ASN A 410 8.04 12.80 18.73
CA ASN A 410 9.09 13.79 18.69
C ASN A 410 10.37 13.23 18.03
N ALA A 411 11.31 14.11 17.76
CA ALA A 411 12.68 13.81 17.37
C ALA A 411 13.65 14.40 18.39
N TRP A 412 14.64 13.64 18.84
CA TRP A 412 15.60 14.06 19.86
C TRP A 412 16.98 13.42 19.67
N ASP A 413 17.98 13.95 20.37
CA ASP A 413 19.34 13.41 20.34
C ASP A 413 19.70 12.67 21.61
N GLU A 414 19.81 13.36 22.73
CA GLU A 414 20.23 12.75 23.99
C GLU A 414 19.04 12.38 24.86
N ARG A 415 18.20 13.38 25.20
CA ARG A 415 17.06 13.24 26.09
C ARG A 415 15.76 13.69 25.42
N LEU A 416 14.70 12.93 25.64
CA LEU A 416 13.35 13.30 25.27
C LEU A 416 12.70 14.07 26.43
N GLU A 417 12.52 15.38 26.24
CA GLU A 417 11.96 16.27 27.28
C GLU A 417 10.46 16.47 27.11
N GLU A 418 10.04 16.81 25.90
CA GLU A 418 8.66 17.10 25.54
C GLU A 418 8.14 16.15 24.45
N LEU A 419 6.81 16.03 24.34
CA LEU A 419 6.17 15.36 23.21
C LEU A 419 5.29 16.35 22.45
N LEU A 420 5.38 16.28 21.14
CA LEU A 420 4.56 17.05 20.23
C LEU A 420 3.38 16.18 19.79
N GLY A 421 2.20 16.77 19.68
CA GLY A 421 1.02 16.03 19.30
C GLY A 421 0.03 16.83 18.49
N SER A 422 -0.86 16.13 17.80
CA SER A 422 -1.96 16.74 17.08
C SER A 422 -3.18 15.85 17.14
N ALA A 423 -4.37 16.45 17.21
CA ALA A 423 -5.63 15.73 17.13
C ALA A 423 -6.60 16.49 16.24
N GLY A 424 -7.38 15.75 15.44
CA GLY A 424 -8.21 16.38 14.43
C GLY A 424 -9.13 15.45 13.69
N PHE A 425 -9.72 16.01 12.65
CA PHE A 425 -10.62 15.37 11.72
C PHE A 425 -10.09 15.54 10.29
N GLY A 426 -10.21 14.50 9.48
CA GLY A 426 -9.85 14.54 8.09
C GLY A 426 -10.89 13.89 7.19
N VAL A 427 -10.90 14.33 5.93
CA VAL A 427 -11.74 13.79 4.85
C VAL A 427 -10.84 13.26 3.76
N ARG A 428 -11.18 12.08 3.23
CA ARG A 428 -10.38 11.35 2.23
C ARG A 428 -11.24 10.86 1.10
N PHE A 429 -10.72 10.88 -0.11
CA PHE A 429 -11.37 10.21 -1.23
C PHE A 429 -10.35 9.75 -2.25
N GLN A 430 -10.72 8.70 -2.97
CA GLN A 430 -9.91 8.10 -4.01
C GLN A 430 -10.09 8.87 -5.31
N LEU A 431 -8.98 9.21 -5.96
CA LEU A 431 -8.91 9.84 -7.28
C LEU A 431 -8.24 8.87 -8.26
N GLY A 432 -8.95 8.52 -9.33
CA GLY A 432 -8.41 7.67 -10.39
C GLY A 432 -8.04 6.24 -9.96
N GLY A 433 -8.65 5.71 -8.89
CA GLY A 433 -8.45 4.33 -8.43
C GLY A 433 -7.13 4.05 -7.70
N MET A 434 -6.24 5.04 -7.60
CA MET A 434 -4.90 4.83 -7.03
C MET A 434 -4.42 5.98 -6.12
N LEU A 435 -4.82 7.22 -6.41
CA LEU A 435 -4.42 8.37 -5.62
C LEU A 435 -5.43 8.64 -4.53
N VAL A 436 -4.98 9.10 -3.38
CA VAL A 436 -5.83 9.56 -2.28
C VAL A 436 -5.60 11.04 -2.07
N LEU A 437 -6.70 11.79 -2.11
CA LEU A 437 -6.74 13.16 -1.64
C LEU A 437 -7.21 13.15 -0.20
N ARG A 438 -6.43 13.77 0.68
CA ARG A 438 -6.76 13.92 2.09
C ARG A 438 -6.67 15.37 2.51
N PHE A 439 -7.70 15.83 3.18
CA PHE A 439 -7.72 17.11 3.88
C PHE A 439 -7.82 16.83 5.37
N ASP A 440 -6.88 17.31 6.17
CA ASP A 440 -6.92 17.19 7.62
C ASP A 440 -6.98 18.58 8.26
N THR A 441 -7.78 18.72 9.31
CA THR A 441 -7.85 19.91 10.16
C THR A 441 -7.86 19.50 11.63
N GLY A 442 -7.21 20.28 12.49
CA GLY A 442 -7.11 19.90 13.89
C GLY A 442 -6.37 20.91 14.75
N ARG A 443 -6.09 20.53 16.00
CA ARG A 443 -5.29 21.30 16.94
C ARG A 443 -4.00 20.56 17.26
N LYS A 444 -2.93 21.32 17.40
CA LYS A 444 -1.68 20.82 17.97
C LYS A 444 -1.73 20.91 19.49
N PHE A 445 -0.98 20.05 20.15
CA PHE A 445 -0.76 20.11 21.58
C PHE A 445 0.68 19.75 21.92
N LEU A 446 1.13 20.27 23.06
CA LEU A 446 2.44 20.00 23.64
C LEU A 446 2.25 19.25 24.95
N ILE A 447 3.02 18.19 25.18
CA ILE A 447 3.16 17.54 26.48
C ILE A 447 4.51 17.96 27.05
N ARG A 448 4.49 18.79 28.10
CA ARG A 448 5.70 19.45 28.64
C ARG A 448 6.69 18.49 29.32
N ASP A 449 6.21 17.35 29.79
CA ASP A 449 7.04 16.32 30.41
C ASP A 449 6.67 14.96 29.81
N ALA A 450 7.56 14.46 28.94
CA ALA A 450 7.38 13.17 28.28
C ALA A 450 7.26 12.00 29.27
N GLY A 451 7.90 12.09 30.45
CA GLY A 451 7.82 11.06 31.50
C GLY A 451 6.48 11.04 32.23
N ARG A 452 5.67 12.09 32.09
CA ARG A 452 4.36 12.24 32.72
C ARG A 452 3.21 12.39 31.71
N PHE A 453 3.37 11.81 30.52
CA PHE A 453 2.38 11.88 29.43
C PHE A 453 0.97 11.37 29.82
N TYR A 454 0.85 10.57 30.87
CA TYR A 454 -0.42 10.06 31.38
C TYR A 454 -1.18 11.07 32.24
N GLN A 455 -0.58 12.21 32.60
CA GLN A 455 -1.22 13.26 33.40
C GLN A 455 -1.88 14.31 32.50
N PRO A 456 -3.21 14.53 32.57
CA PRO A 456 -3.90 15.49 31.70
C PRO A 456 -3.40 16.93 31.82
N ARG A 457 -2.87 17.32 32.99
CA ARG A 457 -2.33 18.67 33.24
C ARG A 457 -1.08 19.01 32.41
N GLN A 458 -0.43 18.01 31.82
CA GLN A 458 0.76 18.22 30.99
C GLN A 458 0.44 18.66 29.55
N TYR A 459 -0.83 18.54 29.13
CA TYR A 459 -1.27 18.83 27.78
C TYR A 459 -1.61 20.31 27.62
N ASP A 460 -0.89 20.98 26.73
CA ASP A 460 -1.12 22.38 26.37
C ASP A 460 -1.59 22.45 24.91
N PHE A 461 -2.86 22.78 24.69
CA PHE A 461 -3.47 22.80 23.36
C PHE A 461 -3.34 24.19 22.73
N GLU A 462 -2.85 24.22 21.49
CA GLU A 462 -2.84 25.45 20.71
C GLU A 462 -4.27 25.90 20.38
N LYS A 463 -4.52 27.22 20.47
CA LYS A 463 -5.82 27.81 20.10
C LYS A 463 -6.06 27.78 18.59
N ALA A 464 -4.99 27.91 17.81
CA ALA A 464 -5.07 27.93 16.35
C ALA A 464 -5.34 26.53 15.79
N LEU A 465 -6.20 26.47 14.77
CA LEU A 465 -6.37 25.27 13.97
C LEU A 465 -5.26 25.21 12.91
N PHE A 466 -4.72 24.01 12.68
CA PHE A 466 -3.95 23.75 11.47
C PHE A 466 -4.85 23.15 10.41
N THR A 467 -4.53 23.40 9.15
CA THR A 467 -5.10 22.71 8.00
C THR A 467 -3.96 22.20 7.13
N GLN A 468 -4.14 21.02 6.54
CA GLN A 468 -3.16 20.44 5.64
C GLN A 468 -3.84 19.63 4.56
N PHE A 469 -3.19 19.59 3.40
CA PHE A 469 -3.59 18.78 2.27
C PHE A 469 -2.52 17.73 2.01
N PHE A 470 -2.98 16.56 1.62
CA PHE A 470 -2.14 15.48 1.17
C PHE A 470 -2.68 14.93 -0.17
N PHE A 471 -1.76 14.71 -1.10
CA PHE A 471 -2.02 14.12 -2.41
C PHE A 471 -0.92 13.10 -2.72
N GLY A 472 -1.32 11.86 -2.96
CA GLY A 472 -0.41 10.79 -3.33
C GLY A 472 -0.98 9.42 -3.01
N TRP A 473 -0.10 8.45 -2.83
CA TRP A 473 -0.46 7.05 -2.56
C TRP A 473 -0.60 6.80 -1.06
N ASP A 474 -1.80 6.66 -0.52
CA ASP A 474 -1.97 6.32 0.90
C ASP A 474 -1.30 4.96 1.19
N PHE A 475 -0.43 4.87 2.20
CA PHE A 475 0.41 3.70 2.52
C PHE A 475 -0.11 2.89 3.71
#